data_AF-K1L6V1-F1
#
_entry.id   AF-K1L6V1-F1
#
_cell.length_a   1.000
_cell.length_b   1.000
_cell.length_c   1.000
_cell.angle_alpha   90.00
_cell.angle_beta   90.00
_cell.angle_gamma   90.00
#
_symmetry.space_group_name_H-M   'P 1'
#
loop_
_entity.id
_entity.type
_entity.pdbx_description
1 polymer ?
#
loop_
_entity_poly.entity_id
_entity_poly.type
_entity_poly.pdbx_seq_one_letter_code
_entity_poly.pdbx_strand_id
1 'polypeptide(L)'
;MISTTGFSQSLEEEKAAIAKTIQLYFDGMMERDRTKLDQAFDPSARLIGYRGETFTVTPYEEWASGTARGEKRNPADFSNHLIEVEVKGYTALAKTELYWPGIYYYDYLTMVKIDGDWKIVHKTWYEEKR
;
A
#
# COMPACT_ATOMS: atom_id res chain seq x y z
N MET A 1 -8.95 -34.79 2.18
CA MET A 1 -7.97 -34.31 1.20
C MET A 1 -7.95 -32.80 1.30
N ILE A 2 -6.87 -32.21 1.83
CA ILE A 2 -6.72 -30.75 1.87
C ILE A 2 -6.03 -30.38 0.56
N SER A 3 -6.75 -29.71 -0.33
CA SER A 3 -6.20 -29.22 -1.60
C SER A 3 -5.12 -28.17 -1.31
N THR A 4 -3.86 -28.53 -1.55
CA THR A 4 -2.68 -27.66 -1.49
C THR A 4 -2.45 -26.87 -2.79
N THR A 5 -3.49 -26.63 -3.58
CA THR A 5 -3.40 -25.78 -4.77
C THR A 5 -3.60 -24.32 -4.38
N GLY A 6 -2.51 -23.64 -4.00
CA GLY A 6 -2.56 -22.19 -3.74
C GLY A 6 -1.23 -21.45 -3.87
N PHE A 7 -0.09 -22.13 -3.82
CA PHE A 7 1.22 -21.45 -3.66
C PHE A 7 2.30 -21.94 -4.62
N SER A 8 1.93 -22.21 -5.88
CA SER A 8 2.89 -22.67 -6.92
C SER A 8 3.41 -21.53 -7.81
N GLN A 9 3.62 -20.34 -7.25
CA GLN A 9 4.32 -19.25 -7.94
C GLN A 9 5.75 -19.15 -7.41
N SER A 10 6.69 -18.85 -8.30
CA SER A 10 8.06 -18.54 -7.94
C SER A 10 8.14 -17.25 -7.11
N LEU A 11 9.21 -17.11 -6.33
CA LEU A 11 9.46 -15.90 -5.54
C LEU A 11 9.43 -14.62 -6.41
N GLU A 12 9.93 -14.69 -7.63
CA GLU A 12 9.95 -13.55 -8.56
C GLU A 12 8.55 -13.19 -9.06
N GLU A 13 7.69 -14.18 -9.33
CA GLU A 13 6.29 -13.94 -9.66
C GLU A 13 5.52 -13.32 -8.49
N GLU A 14 5.77 -13.78 -7.27
CA GLU A 14 5.15 -13.19 -6.06
C GLU A 14 5.60 -11.75 -5.86
N LYS A 15 6.90 -11.46 -5.99
CA LYS A 15 7.43 -10.08 -5.92
C LYS A 15 6.84 -9.20 -7.00
N ALA A 16 6.68 -9.71 -8.22
CA ALA A 16 6.05 -8.97 -9.32
C ALA A 16 4.56 -8.68 -9.04
N ALA A 17 3.82 -9.63 -8.46
CA ALA A 17 2.42 -9.44 -8.07
C ALA A 17 2.27 -8.44 -6.91
N ILE A 18 3.17 -8.47 -5.94
CA ILE A 18 3.26 -7.49 -4.86
C ILE A 18 3.55 -6.09 -5.43
N ALA A 19 4.53 -5.97 -6.33
CA ALA A 19 4.88 -4.69 -6.96
C ALA A 19 3.68 -4.10 -7.73
N LYS A 20 2.90 -4.93 -8.44
CA LYS A 20 1.67 -4.49 -9.10
C LYS A 20 0.61 -4.00 -8.11
N THR A 21 0.45 -4.68 -6.98
CA THR A 21 -0.48 -4.27 -5.91
C THR A 21 -0.07 -2.92 -5.31
N ILE A 22 1.23 -2.70 -5.11
CA ILE A 22 1.77 -1.43 -4.62
C ILE A 22 1.61 -0.32 -5.67
N GLN A 23 1.75 -0.65 -6.96
CA GLN A 23 1.48 0.30 -8.03
C GLN A 23 0.01 0.75 -8.04
N LEU A 24 -0.93 -0.16 -7.81
CA LEU A 24 -2.35 0.20 -7.65
C LEU A 24 -2.58 1.15 -6.46
N TYR A 25 -1.86 0.96 -5.35
CA TYR A 25 -1.87 1.90 -4.24
C TYR A 25 -1.35 3.28 -4.66
N PHE A 26 -0.20 3.36 -5.31
CA PHE A 26 0.38 4.63 -5.79
C PHE A 26 -0.55 5.33 -6.79
N ASP A 27 -1.05 4.61 -7.79
CA ASP A 27 -1.93 5.15 -8.83
C ASP A 27 -3.27 5.57 -8.24
N GLY A 28 -3.84 4.77 -7.33
CA GLY A 28 -5.09 5.10 -6.66
C GLY A 28 -4.98 6.39 -5.84
N MET A 29 -3.83 6.62 -5.21
CA MET A 29 -3.56 7.92 -4.59
C MET A 29 -3.41 9.01 -5.64
N MET A 30 -2.50 8.88 -6.60
CA MET A 30 -2.21 9.94 -7.57
C MET A 30 -3.43 10.36 -8.38
N GLU A 31 -4.22 9.40 -8.81
CA GLU A 31 -5.40 9.62 -9.63
C GLU A 31 -6.68 9.87 -8.83
N ARG A 32 -6.61 9.85 -7.49
CA ARG A 32 -7.79 9.93 -6.62
C ARG A 32 -8.82 8.83 -6.93
N ASP A 33 -8.36 7.64 -7.31
CA ASP A 33 -9.22 6.54 -7.78
C ASP A 33 -9.45 5.50 -6.66
N ARG A 34 -10.67 5.52 -6.12
CA ARG A 34 -11.10 4.59 -5.08
C ARG A 34 -11.02 3.12 -5.52
N THR A 35 -11.33 2.84 -6.78
CA THR A 35 -11.36 1.47 -7.32
C THR A 35 -9.98 0.82 -7.31
N LYS A 36 -8.93 1.61 -7.56
CA LYS A 36 -7.53 1.15 -7.48
C LYS A 36 -7.10 0.92 -6.03
N LEU A 37 -7.51 1.81 -5.13
CA LEU A 37 -7.26 1.63 -3.71
C LEU A 37 -7.95 0.36 -3.18
N ASP A 38 -9.18 0.06 -3.58
CA ASP A 38 -9.93 -1.14 -3.13
C ASP A 38 -9.31 -2.43 -3.69
N GLN A 39 -8.64 -2.35 -4.85
CA GLN A 39 -7.85 -3.47 -5.36
C GLN A 39 -6.55 -3.68 -4.58
N ALA A 40 -5.90 -2.60 -4.12
CA ALA A 40 -4.63 -2.69 -3.42
C ALA A 40 -4.75 -3.08 -1.93
N PHE A 41 -5.81 -2.62 -1.25
CA PHE A 41 -5.98 -2.82 0.20
C PHE A 41 -7.08 -3.82 0.52
N ASP A 42 -6.92 -4.50 1.65
CA ASP A 42 -8.02 -5.23 2.27
C ASP A 42 -8.94 -4.26 3.04
N PRO A 43 -10.28 -4.44 3.05
CA PRO A 43 -11.19 -3.57 3.81
C PRO A 43 -10.92 -3.52 5.32
N SER A 44 -10.30 -4.56 5.90
CA SER A 44 -9.90 -4.59 7.31
C SER A 44 -8.62 -3.80 7.59
N ALA A 45 -7.96 -3.25 6.56
CA ALA A 45 -6.67 -2.63 6.73
C ALA A 45 -6.71 -1.44 7.69
N ARG A 46 -5.59 -1.24 8.39
CA ARG A 46 -5.37 -0.12 9.31
C ARG A 46 -4.13 0.64 8.93
N LEU A 47 -4.28 1.95 8.95
CA LEU A 47 -3.23 2.92 8.79
C LEU A 47 -2.89 3.42 10.19
N ILE A 48 -1.70 3.08 10.69
CA ILE A 48 -1.25 3.45 12.04
C ILE A 48 0.02 4.29 11.99
N GLY A 49 -0.01 5.48 12.57
CA GLY A 49 1.14 6.38 12.61
C GLY A 49 0.86 7.64 13.40
N TYR A 50 1.81 8.56 13.39
CA TYR A 50 1.63 9.88 13.99
C TYR A 50 1.23 10.90 12.93
N ARG A 51 0.38 11.85 13.33
CA ARG A 51 0.07 13.05 12.57
C ARG A 51 0.43 14.24 13.45
N GLY A 52 1.59 14.85 13.21
CA GLY A 52 2.26 15.66 14.23
C GLY A 52 2.51 14.85 15.50
N GLU A 53 2.03 15.33 16.65
CA GLU A 53 2.21 14.67 17.96
C GLU A 53 1.09 13.67 18.32
N THR A 54 0.08 13.53 17.45
CA THR A 54 -1.08 12.67 17.74
C THR A 54 -0.87 11.27 17.16
N PHE A 55 -0.89 10.25 18.03
CA PHE A 55 -0.98 8.86 17.60
C PHE A 55 -2.34 8.59 16.96
N THR A 56 -2.35 8.03 15.77
CA THR A 56 -3.56 7.81 14.97
C THR A 56 -3.66 6.37 14.49
N VAL A 57 -4.87 5.82 14.57
CA VAL A 57 -5.27 4.56 13.93
C VAL A 57 -6.44 4.90 13.02
N THR A 58 -6.17 4.93 11.72
CA THR A 58 -7.17 5.28 10.70
C THR A 58 -7.64 4.01 10.00
N PRO A 59 -8.94 3.69 10.03
CA PRO A 59 -9.52 2.63 9.21
C PRO A 59 -9.30 2.90 7.72
N TYR A 60 -9.08 1.83 6.94
CA TYR A 60 -8.92 1.94 5.51
C TYR A 60 -10.04 2.73 4.83
N GLU A 61 -11.30 2.45 5.16
CA GLU A 61 -12.46 3.14 4.58
C GLU A 61 -12.36 4.66 4.72
N GLU A 62 -12.03 5.14 5.92
CA GLU A 62 -11.89 6.57 6.19
C GLU A 62 -10.75 7.17 5.36
N TRP A 63 -9.59 6.51 5.36
CA TRP A 63 -8.43 6.96 4.61
C TRP A 63 -8.68 6.96 3.09
N ALA A 64 -9.26 5.90 2.55
CA ALA A 64 -9.53 5.75 1.12
C ALA A 64 -10.59 6.75 0.65
N SER A 65 -11.66 6.93 1.42
CA SER A 65 -12.70 7.93 1.16
C SER A 65 -12.18 9.37 1.19
N GLY A 66 -11.23 9.69 2.08
CA GLY A 66 -10.57 10.99 2.07
C GLY A 66 -9.58 11.14 0.91
N THR A 67 -8.84 10.08 0.63
CA THR A 67 -7.79 10.06 -0.41
C THR A 67 -8.36 10.17 -1.81
N ALA A 68 -9.51 9.56 -2.10
CA ALA A 68 -10.17 9.59 -3.41
C ALA A 68 -10.96 10.87 -3.71
N ARG A 69 -10.93 11.88 -2.83
CA ARG A 69 -11.61 13.17 -3.06
C ARG A 69 -10.72 14.18 -3.80
N GLY A 70 -11.34 14.99 -4.64
CA GLY A 70 -10.71 16.11 -5.34
C GLY A 70 -10.17 15.73 -6.70
N GLU A 71 -9.40 16.65 -7.29
CA GLU A 71 -8.79 16.45 -8.60
C GLU A 71 -7.54 15.57 -8.54
N LYS A 72 -7.21 14.96 -9.69
CA LYS A 72 -5.99 14.17 -9.87
C LYS A 72 -4.76 15.01 -9.49
N ARG A 73 -3.79 14.38 -8.82
CA ARG A 73 -2.51 14.99 -8.51
C ARG A 73 -1.68 15.10 -9.80
N ASN A 74 -0.94 16.19 -9.93
CA ASN A 74 0.01 16.38 -11.04
C ASN A 74 1.25 15.50 -10.81
N PRO A 75 1.55 14.51 -11.68
CA PRO A 75 2.70 13.62 -11.47
C PRO A 75 4.06 14.31 -11.43
N ALA A 76 4.18 15.55 -11.93
CA ALA A 76 5.43 16.31 -11.85
C ALA A 76 5.79 16.74 -10.41
N ASP A 77 4.81 16.80 -9.51
CA ASP A 77 4.98 17.32 -8.15
C ASP A 77 5.16 16.19 -7.10
N PHE A 78 5.05 14.92 -7.51
CA PHE A 78 5.07 13.77 -6.62
C PHE A 78 5.99 12.67 -7.16
N SER A 79 6.56 11.85 -6.28
CA SER A 79 7.35 10.68 -6.68
C SER A 79 7.11 9.53 -5.71
N ASN A 80 6.86 8.33 -6.22
CA ASN A 80 6.59 7.14 -5.40
C ASN A 80 7.56 6.02 -5.78
N HIS A 81 8.16 5.37 -4.78
CA HIS A 81 9.17 4.35 -4.98
C HIS A 81 8.89 3.13 -4.13
N LEU A 82 8.92 1.95 -4.76
CA LEU A 82 9.04 0.67 -4.06
C LEU A 82 10.53 0.41 -3.80
N ILE A 83 10.90 0.35 -2.52
CA ILE A 83 12.30 0.23 -2.10
C ILE A 83 12.70 -1.23 -1.93
N GLU A 84 11.88 -2.01 -1.24
CA GLU A 84 12.19 -3.39 -0.90
C GLU A 84 10.93 -4.23 -0.74
N VAL A 85 11.02 -5.51 -1.07
CA VAL A 85 9.98 -6.52 -0.84
C VAL A 85 10.61 -7.78 -0.27
N GLU A 86 10.09 -8.21 0.88
CA GLU A 86 10.39 -9.49 1.53
C GLU A 86 9.14 -10.37 1.51
N VAL A 87 9.28 -11.65 1.13
CA VAL A 87 8.16 -12.59 1.00
C VAL A 87 8.39 -13.83 1.85
N LYS A 88 7.37 -14.25 2.60
CA LYS A 88 7.36 -15.51 3.35
C LYS A 88 5.99 -16.17 3.27
N GLY A 89 5.89 -17.26 2.50
CA GLY A 89 4.63 -17.96 2.28
C GLY A 89 3.57 -17.02 1.67
N TYR A 90 2.42 -16.90 2.33
CA TYR A 90 1.33 -16.00 1.94
C TYR A 90 1.44 -14.58 2.52
N THR A 91 2.58 -14.23 3.12
CA THR A 91 2.81 -12.91 3.74
C THR A 91 3.98 -12.18 3.08
N ALA A 92 3.94 -10.84 3.10
CA ALA A 92 5.03 -10.01 2.63
C ALA A 92 5.17 -8.71 3.42
N LEU A 93 6.38 -8.17 3.43
CA LEU A 93 6.69 -6.82 3.88
C LEU A 93 7.19 -6.02 2.67
N ALA A 94 6.69 -4.80 2.52
CA ALA A 94 7.19 -3.87 1.52
C ALA A 94 7.52 -2.51 2.15
N LYS A 95 8.66 -1.94 1.73
CA LYS A 95 9.07 -0.59 2.09
C LYS A 95 8.82 0.33 0.91
N THR A 96 8.13 1.45 1.13
CA THR A 96 7.91 2.44 0.07
C THR A 96 8.24 3.84 0.54
N GLU A 97 8.72 4.65 -0.39
CA GLU A 97 9.05 6.05 -0.18
C GLU A 97 8.23 6.93 -1.11
N LEU A 98 7.68 8.02 -0.58
CA LEU A 98 6.79 8.90 -1.32
C LEU A 98 7.13 10.36 -1.07
N TYR A 99 7.49 11.06 -2.13
CA TYR A 99 7.63 12.50 -2.15
C TYR A 99 6.30 13.18 -2.45
N TRP A 100 5.92 14.08 -1.56
CA TRP A 100 4.85 15.04 -1.71
C TRP A 100 5.45 16.45 -1.57
N PRO A 101 4.83 17.50 -2.14
CA PRO A 101 5.37 18.85 -1.98
C PRO A 101 5.60 19.23 -0.51
N GLY A 102 6.88 19.35 -0.12
CA GLY A 102 7.33 19.69 1.23
C GLY A 102 7.31 18.56 2.27
N ILE A 103 6.96 17.33 1.89
CA ILE A 103 6.88 16.19 2.83
C ILE A 103 7.36 14.90 2.15
N TYR A 104 8.24 14.17 2.82
CA TYR A 104 8.62 12.81 2.47
C TYR A 104 7.90 11.81 3.39
N TYR A 105 7.35 10.74 2.82
CA TYR A 105 6.76 9.65 3.58
C TYR A 105 7.57 8.37 3.42
N TYR A 106 7.72 7.66 4.53
CA TYR A 106 8.30 6.32 4.59
C TYR A 106 7.22 5.37 5.07
N ASP A 107 6.69 4.54 4.18
CA ASP A 107 5.67 3.55 4.54
C ASP A 107 6.30 2.16 4.72
N TYR A 108 5.88 1.48 5.77
CA TYR A 108 6.06 0.05 5.98
C TYR A 108 4.71 -0.64 5.80
N LEU A 109 4.62 -1.47 4.76
CA LEU A 109 3.42 -2.18 4.37
C LEU A 109 3.58 -3.65 4.74
N THR A 110 2.58 -4.21 5.43
CA THR A 110 2.45 -5.66 5.54
C THR A 110 1.31 -6.13 4.66
N MET A 111 1.53 -7.23 3.95
CA MET A 111 0.64 -7.73 2.92
C MET A 111 0.33 -9.20 3.13
N VAL A 112 -0.86 -9.61 2.72
CA VAL A 112 -1.33 -11.00 2.77
C VAL A 112 -1.88 -11.37 1.40
N LYS A 113 -1.59 -12.60 0.96
CA LYS A 113 -2.20 -13.19 -0.23
C LYS A 113 -3.53 -13.83 0.16
N ILE A 114 -4.63 -13.26 -0.32
CA ILE A 114 -6.01 -13.66 -0.01
C ILE A 114 -6.65 -14.10 -1.32
N ASP A 115 -7.14 -15.34 -1.38
CA ASP A 115 -7.79 -15.93 -2.57
C ASP A 115 -6.98 -15.81 -3.88
N GLY A 116 -5.64 -15.77 -3.76
CA GLY A 116 -4.70 -15.66 -4.89
C GLY A 116 -4.20 -14.25 -5.17
N ASP A 117 -4.80 -13.22 -4.57
CA ASP A 117 -4.44 -11.81 -4.76
C ASP A 117 -3.70 -11.24 -3.56
N TRP A 118 -2.65 -10.45 -3.81
CA TRP A 118 -1.97 -9.73 -2.75
C TRP A 118 -2.78 -8.50 -2.32
N LYS A 119 -2.89 -8.30 -1.01
CA LYS A 119 -3.57 -7.15 -0.40
C LYS A 119 -2.72 -6.53 0.68
N ILE A 120 -2.70 -5.20 0.74
CA ILE A 120 -2.14 -4.44 1.86
C ILE A 120 -3.15 -4.54 3.02
N VAL A 121 -2.71 -5.12 4.15
CA VAL A 121 -3.55 -5.30 5.35
C VAL A 121 -3.18 -4.35 6.47
N HIS A 122 -1.99 -3.74 6.41
CA HIS A 122 -1.59 -2.72 7.36
C HIS A 122 -0.50 -1.83 6.76
N LYS A 123 -0.57 -0.54 7.10
CA LYS A 123 0.42 0.47 6.73
C LYS A 123 0.80 1.26 7.98
N THR A 124 2.08 1.33 8.28
CA THR A 124 2.65 2.34 9.18
C THR A 124 3.49 3.31 8.40
N TRP A 125 3.45 4.59 8.77
CA TRP A 125 4.23 5.63 8.09
C TRP A 125 4.96 6.53 9.06
N TYR A 126 6.03 7.13 8.55
CA TYR A 126 6.66 8.32 9.10
C TYR A 126 6.58 9.46 8.08
N GLU A 127 6.30 10.68 8.54
CA GLU A 127 6.32 11.89 7.72
C GLU A 127 7.53 12.75 8.10
N GLU A 128 8.36 13.10 7.11
CA GLU A 128 9.53 13.96 7.25
C GLU A 128 9.30 15.24 6.45
N LYS A 129 9.27 16.40 7.12
CA LYS A 129 9.16 17.69 6.43
C LYS A 129 10.46 18.00 5.70
N ARG A 130 10.37 18.46 4.45
CA ARG A 130 11.51 18.84 3.61
C ARG A 130 11.31 20.21 2.97
#